data_AF-A0AAJ0TB61-F1
#
_entry.id   AF-A0AAJ0TB61-F1
#
_cell.length_a   1.000
_cell.length_b   1.000
_cell.length_c   1.000
_cell.angle_alpha   90.00
_cell.angle_beta   90.00
_cell.angle_gamma   90.00
#
_symmetry.space_group_name_H-M   'P 1'
#
loop_
_entity.id
_entity.type
_entity.pdbx_description
1 polymer ?
#
loop_
_entity_poly.entity_id
_entity_poly.type
_entity_poly.pdbx_seq_one_letter_code
_entity_poly.pdbx_strand_id
1 'polypeptide(L)' 'MFPATESSTAGNKTGSWRVFRPVVNDKCIGCKLCYYSCPDDCIQITDKKAIIDYDYCKGCLICLNVCPHGAITKEMEKK' A
#
# COMPACT_ATOMS: atom_id res chain seq x y z
N MET A 1 -15.31 -29.24 12.05
CA MET A 1 -14.42 -28.17 12.54
C MET A 1 -13.22 -28.15 11.61
N PHE A 2 -13.20 -27.23 10.65
CA PHE A 2 -12.17 -27.21 9.60
C PHE A 2 -10.93 -26.47 10.10
N PRO A 3 -9.71 -26.99 9.90
CA PRO A 3 -8.48 -26.33 10.36
C PRO A 3 -8.20 -25.09 9.51
N ALA A 4 -8.06 -23.94 10.17
CA ALA A 4 -7.64 -22.69 9.55
C ALA A 4 -6.12 -22.50 9.75
N THR A 5 -5.26 -23.01 8.85
CA THR A 5 -3.80 -22.83 8.93
C THR A 5 -3.03 -22.92 7.59
N GLU A 6 -3.60 -22.51 6.45
CA GLU A 6 -2.83 -22.37 5.19
C GLU A 6 -3.05 -21.01 4.50
N SER A 7 -2.69 -19.93 5.21
CA SER A 7 -2.40 -18.64 4.59
C SER A 7 -0.90 -18.56 4.29
N SER A 8 -0.48 -19.02 3.11
CA SER A 8 0.91 -19.26 2.68
C SER A 8 1.78 -18.00 2.46
N THR A 9 1.53 -16.94 3.22
CA THR A 9 2.12 -15.60 3.05
C THR A 9 2.77 -15.04 4.32
N ALA A 10 3.03 -15.89 5.33
CA ALA A 10 3.72 -15.48 6.57
C ALA A 10 5.22 -15.13 6.40
N GLY A 11 5.82 -15.39 5.22
CA GLY A 11 7.25 -15.16 4.99
C GLY A 11 7.65 -14.72 3.57
N ASN A 12 6.70 -14.43 2.69
CA ASN A 12 6.97 -14.07 1.29
C ASN A 12 6.74 -12.57 1.05
N LYS A 13 7.80 -11.83 0.73
CA LYS A 13 7.78 -10.40 0.36
C LYS A 13 6.97 -10.16 -0.92
N THR A 14 5.66 -9.93 -0.78
CA THR A 14 4.73 -9.84 -1.92
C THR A 14 4.96 -8.66 -2.86
N GLY A 15 5.85 -7.73 -2.52
CA GLY A 15 6.25 -6.62 -3.40
C GLY A 15 6.85 -7.05 -4.74
N SER A 16 7.43 -8.25 -4.84
CA SER A 16 8.15 -8.73 -6.03
C SER A 16 7.28 -9.00 -7.27
N TRP A 17 5.96 -8.95 -7.13
CA TRP A 17 4.98 -9.13 -8.22
C TRP A 17 4.36 -7.80 -8.70
N ARG A 18 4.80 -6.64 -8.18
CA ARG A 18 4.34 -5.33 -8.68
C ARG A 18 4.66 -5.15 -10.17
N VAL A 19 3.73 -4.52 -10.87
CA VAL A 19 3.98 -3.74 -12.09
C VAL A 19 3.90 -2.24 -11.79
N PHE A 20 3.06 -1.83 -10.83
CA PHE A 20 2.86 -0.44 -10.42
C PHE A 20 3.04 -0.27 -8.91
N ARG A 21 3.76 0.78 -8.51
CA ARG A 21 3.92 1.22 -7.13
C ARG A 21 3.11 2.51 -6.87
N PRO A 22 2.42 2.64 -5.73
CA PRO A 22 1.85 3.91 -5.31
C PRO A 22 2.96 4.82 -4.78
N VAL A 23 2.97 6.10 -5.17
CA VAL A 23 3.93 7.11 -4.70
C VAL A 23 3.17 8.31 -4.13
N VAL A 24 3.66 8.85 -3.02
CA VAL A 24 2.98 9.89 -2.24
C VAL A 24 3.61 11.25 -2.51
N ASN A 25 2.81 12.19 -2.98
CA ASN A 25 3.21 13.56 -3.28
C ASN A 25 2.98 14.51 -2.08
N ASP A 26 3.54 15.72 -2.15
CA ASP A 26 3.42 16.76 -1.13
C ASP A 26 1.99 17.25 -0.85
N LYS A 27 1.03 16.89 -1.70
CA LYS A 27 -0.42 17.08 -1.45
C LYS A 27 -0.96 16.21 -0.30
N CYS A 28 -0.14 15.31 0.26
CA CYS A 28 -0.55 14.44 1.37
C CYS A 28 -0.61 15.23 2.68
N ILE A 29 -1.82 15.34 3.24
CA ILE A 29 -2.07 15.98 4.55
C ILE A 29 -2.08 15.01 5.74
N GLY A 30 -1.78 13.72 5.51
CA GLY A 30 -1.71 12.72 6.57
C GLY A 30 -3.07 12.28 7.11
N CYS A 31 -4.14 12.40 6.30
CA CYS A 31 -5.53 12.09 6.66
C CYS A 31 -5.81 10.62 6.99
N LYS A 32 -4.84 9.72 6.85
CA LYS A 32 -4.91 8.28 7.16
C LYS A 32 -5.96 7.46 6.38
N LEU A 33 -6.69 8.05 5.43
CA LEU A 33 -7.66 7.34 4.59
C LEU A 33 -7.04 6.16 3.81
N CYS A 34 -5.84 6.37 3.24
CA CYS A 34 -5.10 5.31 2.56
C CYS A 34 -4.65 4.19 3.52
N TYR A 35 -4.35 4.51 4.78
CA TYR A 35 -3.98 3.55 5.82
C TYR A 35 -5.15 2.62 6.13
N TYR A 36 -6.30 3.18 6.55
CA TYR A 36 -7.50 2.38 6.87
C TYR A 36 -8.06 1.57 5.70
N SER A 37 -7.78 1.98 4.46
CA SER A 37 -8.20 1.26 3.25
C SER A 37 -7.20 0.20 2.78
N CYS A 38 -6.09 -0.01 3.48
CA CYS A 38 -5.05 -0.95 3.07
C CYS A 38 -5.30 -2.36 3.66
N PRO A 39 -5.55 -3.40 2.84
CA PRO A 39 -5.81 -4.75 3.35
C PRO A 39 -4.57 -5.47 3.91
N ASP A 40 -3.36 -4.95 3.64
CA ASP A 40 -2.07 -5.49 4.10
C ASP A 40 -1.41 -4.65 5.20
N ASP A 41 -2.07 -3.58 5.68
CA ASP A 41 -1.53 -2.57 6.61
C ASP A 41 -0.14 -2.00 6.26
N CYS A 42 0.28 -2.11 5.00
CA CYS A 42 1.61 -1.73 4.51
C CYS A 42 1.84 -0.20 4.40
N ILE A 43 1.04 0.61 5.09
CA ILE A 43 1.11 2.07 5.05
C ILE A 43 1.36 2.58 6.47
N GLN A 44 2.22 3.58 6.60
CA GLN A 44 2.57 4.26 7.84
C GLN A 44 2.35 5.75 7.63
N ILE A 45 2.15 6.53 8.70
CA ILE A 45 1.99 7.99 8.61
C ILE A 45 3.10 8.65 9.43
N THR A 46 4.05 9.29 8.75
CA THR A 46 5.21 9.97 9.35
C THR A 46 5.20 11.44 8.91
N ASP A 47 5.36 12.37 9.84
CA ASP A 47 5.38 13.82 9.59
C ASP A 47 4.25 14.33 8.67
N LYS A 48 3.01 13.89 8.95
CA LYS A 48 1.80 14.16 8.14
C LYS A 48 1.87 13.68 6.68
N LYS A 49 2.85 12.86 6.29
CA LYS A 49 2.92 12.20 4.98
C LYS A 49 2.68 10.69 5.12
N ALA A 50 2.08 10.10 4.10
CA ALA A 50 1.97 8.65 4.01
C ALA A 50 3.28 8.06 3.50
N ILE A 51 3.79 7.06 4.22
CA ILE A 51 4.94 6.24 3.86
C ILE A 51 4.40 4.86 3.53
N ILE A 52 4.84 4.25 2.42
CA ILE A 52 4.32 2.96 1.96
C ILE A 52 5.45 1.95 1.96
N ASP A 53 5.22 0.81 2.60
CA ASP A 53 6.18 -0.28 2.67
C ASP A 53 6.11 -1.12 1.39
N TYR A 54 7.14 -0.98 0.55
CA TYR A 54 7.23 -1.66 -0.74
C TYR A 54 7.67 -3.13 -0.63
N ASP A 55 7.95 -3.68 0.55
CA ASP A 55 8.14 -5.12 0.70
C ASP A 55 6.81 -5.87 0.74
N TYR A 56 5.78 -5.27 1.36
CA TYR A 56 4.44 -5.86 1.50
C TYR A 56 3.42 -5.36 0.46
N CYS A 57 3.57 -4.15 -0.09
CA CYS A 57 2.55 -3.35 -0.80
C CYS A 57 1.61 -4.01 -1.85
N LYS A 58 1.98 -5.12 -2.51
CA LYS A 58 1.22 -5.82 -3.59
C LYS A 58 0.84 -5.02 -4.86
N GLY A 59 0.67 -3.70 -4.81
CA GLY A 59 0.35 -2.85 -5.97
C GLY A 59 -1.15 -2.77 -6.32
N CYS A 60 -2.05 -2.96 -5.36
CA CYS A 60 -3.51 -2.96 -5.58
C CYS A 60 -4.12 -1.59 -5.93
N LEU A 61 -3.38 -0.48 -5.72
CA LEU A 61 -3.79 0.91 -6.01
C LEU A 61 -5.08 1.41 -5.32
N ILE A 62 -5.63 0.67 -4.35
CA ILE A 62 -6.81 1.08 -3.57
C ILE A 62 -6.55 2.42 -2.86
N CYS A 63 -5.33 2.61 -2.34
CA CYS A 63 -4.89 3.85 -1.70
C CYS A 63 -4.94 5.09 -2.64
N LEU A 64 -4.78 4.90 -3.95
CA LEU A 64 -4.95 5.97 -4.95
C LEU A 64 -6.42 6.32 -5.12
N ASN A 65 -7.29 5.31 -5.24
CA ASN A 65 -8.73 5.50 -5.45
C ASN A 65 -9.44 6.14 -4.25
N VAL A 66 -9.00 5.83 -3.02
CA VAL A 66 -9.58 6.39 -1.78
C VAL A 66 -9.05 7.79 -1.44
N CYS A 67 -8.09 8.34 -2.19
CA CYS A 67 -7.45 9.61 -1.84
C CYS A 67 -8.20 10.83 -2.44
N PRO A 68 -9.00 11.58 -1.66
CA PRO A 68 -9.79 12.70 -2.20
C PRO A 68 -8.92 13.87 -2.68
N HIS A 69 -7.68 13.98 -2.18
CA HIS A 69 -6.74 15.04 -2.58
C HIS A 69 -5.91 14.70 -3.83
N GLY A 70 -6.05 13.49 -4.40
CA GLY A 70 -5.17 13.03 -5.48
C GLY A 70 -3.69 13.06 -5.10
N ALA A 71 -3.37 12.84 -3.82
CA ALA A 71 -2.01 12.93 -3.29
C ALA A 71 -1.17 11.68 -3.55
N ILE A 72 -1.79 10.59 -4.03
CA ILE A 72 -1.14 9.32 -4.33
C ILE A 72 -1.21 9.10 -5.84
N THR A 73 -0.05 8.98 -6.48
CA THR A 73 0.11 8.64 -7.90
C THR A 73 0.53 7.18 -8.06
N LYS A 74 0.42 6.63 -9.27
CA LYS A 74 0.95 5.30 -9.61
C LYS A 74 2.14 5.47 -10.55
N GLU A 75 3.27 4.84 -10.22
CA GLU A 75 4.44 4.75 -11.09
C GLU A 75 4.65 3.30 -11.51
N MET A 76 5.15 3.11 -12.74
CA MET A 76 5.45 1.77 -13.24
C MET A 76 6.89 1.39 -12.84
N GLU A 77 7.06 0.30 -12.10
CA GLU A 77 8.38 -0.31 -11.92
C GLU A 77 8.68 -1.14 -13.16
N LYS A 78 9.59 -0.64 -13.99
CA LYS A 78 10.15 -1.39 -15.11
C LYS A 78 11.14 -2.41 -14.52
N LYS A 79 10.78 -3.68 -14.62
CA LYS A 79 11.63 -4.83 -14.30
C LYS A 79 12.42 -5.27 -15.53
#